data_AF-A0A0Q7CJZ8-F1
#
_entry.id   AF-A0A0Q7CJZ8-F1
#
_cell.length_a   1.000
_cell.length_b   1.000
_cell.length_c   1.000
_cell.angle_alpha   90.00
_cell.angle_beta   90.00
_cell.angle_gamma   90.00
#
_symmetry.space_group_name_H-M   'P 1'
#
loop_
_entity.id
_entity.type
_entity.pdbx_description
1 polymer ?
#
loop_
_entity_poly.entity_id
_entity_poly.type
_entity_poly.pdbx_seq_one_letter_code
_entity_poly.pdbx_strand_id
1 'polypeptide(L)'
;MLLALWILTAFGIALWSLCAWGLHTLLTLDPAWLDDVNTAAAHLPWGDWLATWLPGWQELLRVGIDLTQAGLAWVGSAAPWIVWAVWGLGCIAMLAVAGLLSLLLKLALRKTVAPPARTA
;
A
#
# COMPACT_ATOMS: atom_id res chain seq x y z
N MET A 1 -20.40 -15.94 -12.56
CA MET A 1 -19.38 -16.09 -11.51
C MET A 1 -17.99 -15.67 -11.96
N LEU A 2 -17.43 -16.21 -13.06
CA LEU A 2 -16.10 -15.81 -13.56
C LEU A 2 -15.98 -14.31 -13.85
N LEU A 3 -16.98 -13.71 -14.50
CA LEU A 3 -16.97 -12.26 -14.77
C LEU A 3 -16.89 -11.41 -13.49
N ALA A 4 -17.68 -11.76 -12.47
CA ALA A 4 -17.68 -11.05 -11.18
C ALA A 4 -16.33 -11.15 -10.45
N LEU A 5 -15.67 -12.32 -10.53
CA LEU A 5 -14.34 -12.53 -9.96
C LEU A 5 -13.29 -11.64 -10.62
N TRP A 6 -13.33 -11.52 -11.95
CA TRP A 6 -12.42 -10.65 -12.69
C TRP A 6 -12.70 -9.16 -12.46
N ILE A 7 -13.97 -8.75 -12.33
CA ILE A 7 -14.33 -7.37 -11.96
C ILE A 7 -13.78 -7.02 -10.57
N LEU A 8 -13.96 -7.90 -9.58
CA LEU A 8 -13.44 -7.67 -8.23
C LEU A 8 -11.90 -7.61 -8.23
N THR A 9 -11.25 -8.47 -9.01
CA THR A 9 -9.78 -8.46 -9.17
C THR A 9 -9.30 -7.16 -9.80
N ALA A 10 -9.97 -6.69 -10.86
CA ALA A 10 -9.65 -5.42 -11.50
C ALA A 10 -9.85 -4.24 -10.53
N PHE A 11 -10.90 -4.27 -9.72
CA PHE A 11 -11.13 -3.25 -8.69
C PHE A 11 -10.06 -3.27 -7.60
N GLY A 12 -9.64 -4.46 -7.16
CA GLY A 12 -8.52 -4.63 -6.22
C GLY A 12 -7.20 -4.10 -6.78
N ILE A 13 -6.91 -4.38 -8.06
CA ILE A 13 -5.71 -3.86 -8.75
C ILE A 13 -5.79 -2.34 -8.89
N ALA A 14 -6.97 -1.78 -9.20
CA ALA A 14 -7.15 -0.33 -9.29
C ALA A 14 -6.91 0.35 -7.94
N LEU A 15 -7.46 -0.20 -6.86
CA LEU A 15 -7.26 0.31 -5.50
C LEU A 15 -5.79 0.21 -5.06
N TRP A 16 -5.16 -0.94 -5.35
CA TRP A 16 -3.74 -1.17 -5.10
C TRP A 16 -2.84 -0.20 -5.87
N SER A 17 -3.18 0.06 -7.13
CA SER A 17 -2.48 1.04 -7.98
C SER A 17 -2.66 2.46 -7.46
N LEU A 18 -3.83 2.81 -6.92
CA LEU A 18 -4.08 4.10 -6.30
C LEU A 18 -3.25 4.28 -5.02
N CYS A 19 -3.12 3.24 -4.19
CA CYS A 19 -2.24 3.25 -3.02
C CYS A 19 -0.76 3.37 -3.39
N ALA A 20 -0.30 2.62 -4.39
CA ALA A 20 1.08 2.70 -4.87
C ALA A 20 1.39 4.08 -5.47
N TRP A 21 0.43 4.67 -6.19
CA TRP A 21 0.54 6.03 -6.72
C TRP A 21 0.56 7.07 -5.60
N GLY A 22 -0.32 6.96 -4.59
CA GLY A 22 -0.31 7.83 -3.41
C GLY A 22 1.02 7.77 -2.66
N LEU A 23 1.55 6.57 -2.44
CA LEU A 23 2.87 6.38 -1.84
C LEU A 23 3.98 6.99 -2.70
N HIS A 24 3.92 6.81 -4.03
CA HIS A 24 4.88 7.43 -4.94
C HIS A 24 4.84 8.96 -4.87
N THR A 25 3.65 9.57 -4.89
CA THR A 25 3.49 11.02 -4.80
C THR A 25 4.07 11.59 -3.50
N LEU A 26 3.85 10.90 -2.38
CA LEU A 26 4.42 11.27 -1.08
C LEU A 26 5.95 11.17 -1.06
N LEU A 27 6.51 10.18 -1.74
CA LEU A 27 7.96 9.98 -1.84
C LEU A 27 8.64 10.92 -2.86
N THR A 28 7.89 11.50 -3.79
CA THR A 28 8.39 12.49 -4.76
C THR A 28 8.24 13.94 -4.29
N LEU A 29 7.49 14.18 -3.22
CA LEU A 29 7.40 15.50 -2.60
C LEU A 29 8.76 15.88 -1.99
N ASP A 30 9.20 17.11 -2.26
CA ASP A 30 10.50 17.63 -1.82
C ASP A 30 10.59 17.59 -0.30
N PRO A 31 11.57 16.88 0.30
CA PRO A 31 11.72 16.79 1.76
C PRO A 31 11.95 18.14 2.45
N ALA A 32 12.22 19.23 1.73
CA ALA A 32 12.32 20.59 2.28
C ALA A 32 11.11 21.01 3.14
N TRP A 33 9.91 20.48 2.88
CA TRP A 33 8.72 20.77 3.70
C TRP A 33 8.82 20.22 5.14
N LEU A 34 9.63 19.19 5.39
CA LEU A 34 9.83 18.63 6.74
C LEU A 34 10.65 19.57 7.64
N ASP A 35 11.55 20.36 7.07
CA ASP A 35 12.30 21.38 7.82
C ASP A 35 11.37 22.54 8.26
N ASP A 36 10.39 22.89 7.43
CA ASP A 36 9.34 23.85 7.79
C ASP A 36 8.44 23.32 8.92
N VAL A 37 8.16 22.01 8.95
CA VAL A 37 7.39 21.37 10.03
C VAL A 37 8.17 21.36 11.34
N ASN A 38 9.48 21.11 11.31
CA ASN A 38 10.32 21.18 12.52
C ASN A 38 10.37 22.61 13.08
N THR A 39 10.49 23.59 12.18
CA THR A 39 10.50 25.01 12.55
C THR A 39 9.15 25.49 13.11
N ALA A 40 8.04 25.03 12.51
CA ALA A 40 6.69 25.30 12.99
C ALA A 40 6.40 24.58 14.33
N ALA A 41 6.92 23.35 14.51
CA ALA A 41 6.80 22.59 15.74
C ALA A 41 7.49 23.29 16.93
N ALA A 42 8.63 23.96 16.68
CA ALA A 42 9.33 24.75 17.68
C ALA A 42 8.55 26.00 18.14
N HIS A 43 7.60 26.49 17.32
CA HIS A 43 6.80 27.69 17.60
C HIS A 43 5.35 27.37 17.99
N LEU A 44 5.05 26.13 18.38
CA LEU A 44 3.69 25.73 18.71
C LEU A 44 3.17 26.50 19.95
N PRO A 45 2.08 27.26 19.84
CA PRO A 45 1.54 28.07 20.94
C PRO A 45 1.01 27.24 22.12
N TRP A 46 0.88 25.92 21.97
CA TRP A 46 0.44 24.98 23.00
C TRP A 46 1.58 24.08 23.51
N GLY A 47 2.83 24.37 23.12
CA GLY A 47 4.00 23.56 23.46
C GLY A 47 4.22 23.41 24.97
N ASP A 48 3.90 24.46 25.74
CA ASP A 48 4.00 24.46 27.20
C ASP A 48 2.94 23.56 27.87
N TRP A 49 1.73 23.54 27.31
CA TRP A 49 0.69 22.61 27.75
C TRP A 49 1.09 21.16 27.45
N LEU A 50 1.67 20.89 26.28
CA LEU A 50 2.19 19.57 25.92
C LEU A 50 3.38 19.14 26.79
N ALA A 51 4.28 20.06 27.14
CA ALA A 51 5.42 19.81 28.02
C ALA A 51 4.99 19.39 29.43
N THR A 52 3.79 19.82 29.86
CA THR A 52 3.20 19.43 31.15
C THR A 52 2.73 17.97 31.15
N TRP A 53 2.24 17.48 30.01
CA TRP A 53 1.73 16.11 29.87
C TRP A 53 2.81 15.12 29.42
N LEU A 54 3.79 15.57 28.63
CA LEU A 54 4.86 14.73 28.08
C LEU A 54 6.20 15.50 28.09
N PRO A 55 6.97 15.44 29.19
CA PRO A 55 8.28 16.08 29.26
C PRO A 55 9.22 15.48 28.22
N GLY A 56 9.86 16.31 27.39
CA GLY A 56 10.75 15.84 26.31
C GLY A 56 10.04 15.47 24.99
N TRP A 57 8.77 15.85 24.80
CA TRP A 57 8.02 15.65 23.55
C TRP A 57 8.71 16.22 22.31
N GLN A 58 9.46 17.32 22.48
CA GLN A 58 10.24 17.94 21.40
C GLN A 58 11.33 17.00 20.87
N GLU A 59 11.99 16.25 21.76
CA GLU A 59 13.06 15.33 21.37
C GLU A 59 12.51 14.04 20.76
N LEU A 60 11.31 13.61 21.18
CA LEU A 60 10.55 12.57 20.49
C LEU A 60 10.11 12.99 19.09
N LEU A 61 9.66 14.24 18.92
CA LEU A 61 9.34 14.79 17.60
C LEU A 61 10.58 14.89 16.72
N ARG A 62 11.70 15.37 17.29
CA ARG A 62 12.97 15.49 16.58
C ARG A 62 13.49 14.14 16.12
N VAL A 63 13.45 13.12 17.00
CA VAL A 63 13.78 11.73 16.64
C VAL A 63 12.82 11.17 15.61
N GLY A 64 11.51 11.47 15.71
CA GLY A 64 10.51 11.07 14.71
C GLY A 64 10.75 11.70 13.35
N ILE A 65 11.10 12.99 13.31
CA ILE A 65 11.45 13.73 12.11
C ILE A 65 12.76 13.21 11.52
N ASP A 66 13.80 12.99 12.33
CA ASP A 66 15.08 12.42 11.89
C ASP A 66 14.91 11.00 11.34
N LEU A 67 14.09 10.15 11.98
CA LEU A 67 13.75 8.82 11.47
C LEU A 67 12.96 8.91 10.15
N THR A 68 12.07 9.89 10.04
CA THR A 68 11.28 10.12 8.82
C THR A 68 12.17 10.64 7.70
N GLN A 69 13.08 11.57 7.96
CA GLN A 69 14.07 12.08 6.99
C GLN A 69 15.10 11.01 6.61
N ALA A 70 15.61 10.23 7.56
CA ALA A 70 16.50 9.11 7.28
C ALA A 70 15.79 8.01 6.48
N GLY A 71 14.53 7.73 6.81
CA GLY A 71 13.66 6.85 6.04
C GLY A 71 13.43 7.37 4.62
N LEU A 72 13.09 8.65 4.46
CA LEU A 72 12.89 9.28 3.16
C LEU A 72 14.19 9.40 2.34
N ALA A 73 15.35 9.60 2.97
CA ALA A 73 16.64 9.65 2.30
C ALA A 73 17.08 8.26 1.82
N TRP A 74 16.88 7.24 2.67
CA TRP A 74 17.10 5.84 2.28
C TRP A 74 16.15 5.44 1.15
N VAL A 75 14.87 5.75 1.28
CA VAL A 75 13.86 5.52 0.24
C VAL A 75 14.18 6.33 -1.01
N GLY A 76 14.59 7.59 -0.95
CA GLY A 76 14.90 8.44 -2.12
C GLY A 76 15.96 7.85 -3.06
N SER A 77 16.90 7.06 -2.52
CA SER A 77 17.91 6.34 -3.32
C SER A 77 17.42 5.03 -3.97
N ALA A 78 16.35 4.42 -3.46
CA ALA A 78 15.77 3.16 -3.93
C ALA A 78 14.30 3.27 -4.40
N ALA A 79 13.72 4.48 -4.34
CA ALA A 79 12.29 4.78 -4.37
C ALA A 79 11.59 4.32 -5.64
N PRO A 80 12.14 4.50 -6.86
CA PRO A 80 11.46 4.02 -8.06
C PRO A 80 11.36 2.50 -8.01
N TRP A 81 12.46 1.81 -7.74
CA TRP A 81 12.53 0.36 -7.84
C TRP A 81 11.70 -0.36 -6.79
N ILE A 82 11.69 0.12 -5.53
CA ILE A 82 10.90 -0.52 -4.46
C ILE A 82 9.40 -0.34 -4.72
N VAL A 83 8.95 0.84 -5.12
CA VAL A 83 7.54 1.08 -5.43
C VAL A 83 7.09 0.22 -6.61
N TRP A 84 7.88 0.15 -7.69
CA TRP A 84 7.59 -0.70 -8.84
C TRP A 84 7.65 -2.20 -8.50
N ALA A 85 8.59 -2.63 -7.66
CA ALA A 85 8.71 -4.02 -7.23
C ALA A 85 7.54 -4.45 -6.34
N VAL A 86 7.16 -3.63 -5.36
CA VAL A 86 6.00 -3.89 -4.48
C VAL A 86 4.70 -3.85 -5.27
N TRP A 87 4.55 -2.88 -6.18
CA TRP A 87 3.39 -2.79 -7.05
C TRP A 87 3.29 -4.03 -7.95
N GLY A 88 4.38 -4.40 -8.63
CA GLY A 88 4.44 -5.55 -9.52
C GLY A 88 4.16 -6.87 -8.79
N LEU A 89 4.73 -7.05 -7.59
CA LEU A 89 4.49 -8.21 -6.75
C LEU A 89 3.01 -8.34 -6.35
N GLY A 90 2.38 -7.22 -5.96
CA GLY A 90 0.95 -7.18 -5.64
C GLY A 90 0.05 -7.54 -6.82
N CYS A 91 0.35 -7.01 -8.01
CA CYS A 91 -0.37 -7.34 -9.25
C CYS A 91 -0.22 -8.82 -9.61
N ILE A 92 1.00 -9.38 -9.54
CA ILE A 92 1.26 -10.80 -9.82
C ILE A 92 0.51 -11.70 -8.84
N ALA A 93 0.54 -11.38 -7.54
CA ALA A 93 -0.16 -12.16 -6.53
C ALA A 93 -1.68 -12.17 -6.76
N MET A 94 -2.29 -11.01 -7.03
CA MET A 94 -3.72 -10.90 -7.32
C MET A 94 -4.10 -11.67 -8.59
N LEU A 95 -3.32 -11.56 -9.66
CA LEU A 95 -3.54 -12.29 -10.91
C LEU A 95 -3.37 -13.80 -10.72
N ALA A 96 -2.38 -14.23 -9.94
CA ALA A 96 -2.15 -15.64 -9.64
C ALA A 96 -3.33 -16.25 -8.87
N VAL A 97 -3.84 -15.55 -7.85
CA VAL A 97 -5.03 -15.98 -7.09
C VAL A 97 -6.27 -16.02 -7.98
N ALA A 98 -6.53 -14.98 -8.76
CA ALA A 98 -7.67 -14.93 -9.66
C ALA A 98 -7.61 -16.02 -10.74
N GLY A 99 -6.43 -16.27 -11.30
CA GLY A 99 -6.16 -17.35 -12.25
C GLY A 99 -6.39 -18.73 -11.64
N LEU A 100 -5.88 -18.97 -10.43
CA LEU A 100 -6.05 -20.23 -9.72
C LEU A 100 -7.54 -20.50 -9.40
N LEU A 101 -8.26 -19.49 -8.89
CA LEU A 101 -9.70 -19.60 -8.63
C LEU A 101 -10.50 -19.84 -9.91
N SER A 102 -10.11 -19.20 -11.02
CA SER A 102 -10.72 -19.43 -12.34
C SER A 102 -10.53 -20.86 -12.84
N LEU A 103 -9.34 -21.43 -12.64
CA LEU A 103 -9.02 -22.83 -12.95
C LEU A 103 -9.86 -23.79 -12.10
N LEU A 104 -9.91 -23.56 -10.79
CA LEU A 104 -10.70 -24.37 -9.85
C LEU A 104 -12.19 -24.34 -10.19
N LEU A 105 -12.75 -23.17 -10.52
CA LEU A 105 -14.14 -23.02 -10.96
C LEU A 105 -14.41 -23.81 -12.25
N LYS A 106 -13.52 -23.75 -13.24
CA LYS A 106 -13.67 -24.52 -14.49
C LYS A 106 -13.59 -26.03 -14.25
N LEU A 107 -12.70 -26.48 -13.37
CA LEU A 107 -12.55 -27.90 -13.02
C LEU A 107 -13.77 -28.41 -12.22
N ALA A 108 -14.29 -27.61 -11.28
CA ALA A 108 -15.48 -27.94 -10.50
C ALA A 108 -16.75 -27.99 -11.36
N LEU A 109 -16.95 -27.02 -12.26
CA LEU A 109 -18.09 -27.02 -13.20
C LEU A 109 -18.04 -28.20 -14.19
N ARG A 110 -16.86 -28.65 -14.60
CA ARG A 110 -16.74 -29.84 -15.46
C ARG A 110 -17.18 -31.12 -14.75
N LYS A 111 -17.02 -31.21 -13.42
CA LYS A 111 -17.46 -32.38 -12.64
C LYS A 111 -18.97 -32.46 -12.47
N THR A 112 -19.68 -31.33 -12.42
CA THR A 112 -21.14 -31.31 -12.20
C THR A 112 -21.96 -31.58 -13.46
N VAL A 113 -21.39 -31.43 -14.66
CA VAL A 113 -22.08 -31.68 -15.96
C VAL A 113 -21.76 -33.08 -16.50
N ALA A 114 -21.54 -34.07 -15.63
CA ALA A 114 -21.39 -35.46 -16.09
C ALA A 114 -22.67 -35.91 -16.82
N PRO A 115 -22.56 -36.49 -18.04
CA PRO A 115 -23.69 -36.71 -18.93
C PRO A 115 -24.73 -37.68 -18.33
N PRO A 116 -26.03 -37.53 -18.66
CA PRO A 116 -27.04 -38.49 -18.22
C PRO A 116 -26.64 -39.87 -18.70
N ALA A 117 -26.60 -40.83 -17.77
CA ALA A 117 -26.37 -42.23 -18.09
C ALA A 117 -27.35 -42.64 -19.19
N ARG A 118 -26.81 -42.97 -20.36
CA ARG A 118 -27.60 -43.44 -21.50
C ARG A 118 -28.11 -44.82 -21.10
N THR A 119 -29.33 -44.89 -20.58
CA THR A 119 -30.03 -46.16 -20.33
C THR A 119 -30.40 -46.72 -21.70
N ALA A 120 -29.74 -47.82 -22.08
CA ALA A 120 -30.12 -48.68 -23.17
C ALA A 120 -31.30 -49.58 -22.77
#